data_AF-A0A3M6FK66-F1
#
_entry.id   AF-A0A3M6FK66-F1
#
_cell.length_a   1.000
_cell.length_b   1.000
_cell.length_c   1.000
_cell.angle_alpha   90.00
_cell.angle_beta   90.00
_cell.angle_gamma   90.00
#
_symmetry.space_group_name_H-M   'P 1'
#
loop_
_entity.id
_entity.type
_entity.pdbx_description
1 polymer ?
#
loop_
_entity_poly.entity_id
_entity_poly.type
_entity_poly.pdbx_seq_one_letter_code
_entity_poly.pdbx_strand_id
1 'polypeptide(L)'
;MIADALTSVLAIAALLAGRYLGWVWLDPAMGIVGSIVIARWAWSLMGATAGVLLDQTDDHVADEIRELVEQPGDAKITDLHVWRVGPEAHAAIVSVLGGPTTNADSIRDRLKPVHELSHLTVEFRAASPAT
;
A
#
# COMPACT_ATOMS: atom_id res chain seq x y z
N MET A 1 -10.26 -14.43 1.49
CA MET A 1 -11.65 -14.73 1.09
C MET A 1 -12.15 -16.11 1.54
N ILE A 2 -11.75 -17.24 0.95
CA ILE A 2 -12.26 -18.57 1.40
C ILE A 2 -11.75 -18.93 2.82
N ALA A 3 -10.50 -18.59 3.13
CA ALA A 3 -9.92 -18.82 4.45
C ALA A 3 -10.69 -18.06 5.56
N ASP A 4 -11.16 -16.84 5.29
CA ASP A 4 -11.91 -15.99 6.24
C ASP A 4 -13.34 -16.49 6.50
N ALA A 5 -13.99 -17.05 5.46
CA ALA A 5 -15.29 -17.66 5.61
C ALA A 5 -15.19 -18.97 6.43
N LEU A 6 -14.15 -19.77 6.19
CA LEU A 6 -13.92 -21.02 6.91
C LEU A 6 -13.60 -20.79 8.39
N THR A 7 -12.76 -19.78 8.71
CA THR A 7 -12.48 -19.38 10.09
C THR A 7 -13.74 -18.85 10.79
N SER A 8 -14.59 -18.12 10.09
CA SER A 8 -15.89 -17.64 10.63
C SER A 8 -16.84 -18.80 10.96
N VAL A 9 -16.97 -19.77 10.06
CA VAL A 9 -17.84 -20.95 10.27
C VAL A 9 -17.33 -21.82 11.41
N LEU A 10 -16.02 -22.07 11.50
CA LEU A 10 -15.41 -22.83 12.59
C LEU A 10 -15.54 -22.11 13.94
N ALA A 11 -15.43 -20.78 13.97
CA ALA A 11 -15.64 -19.99 15.17
C ALA A 11 -17.09 -20.08 15.68
N ILE A 12 -18.08 -19.98 14.77
CA ILE A 12 -19.50 -20.13 15.10
C ILE A 12 -19.79 -21.56 15.58
N ALA A 13 -19.22 -22.58 14.94
CA ALA A 13 -19.38 -23.98 15.34
C ALA A 13 -18.79 -24.25 16.73
N ALA A 14 -17.62 -23.66 17.06
CA ALA A 14 -17.00 -23.77 18.37
C ALA A 14 -17.83 -23.09 19.47
N LEU A 15 -18.42 -21.92 19.19
CA LEU A 15 -19.33 -21.21 20.11
C LEU A 15 -20.63 -22.01 20.37
N LEU A 16 -21.20 -22.59 19.32
CA LEU A 16 -22.41 -23.41 19.43
C LEU A 16 -22.15 -24.72 20.18
N ALA A 17 -21.09 -25.45 19.83
CA ALA A 17 -20.71 -26.67 20.54
C ALA A 17 -20.51 -26.40 22.04
N GLY A 18 -19.87 -25.27 22.36
CA GLY A 18 -19.69 -24.84 23.74
C GLY A 18 -20.99 -24.59 24.50
N ARG A 19 -21.95 -23.90 23.88
CA ARG A 19 -23.25 -23.60 24.49
C ARG A 19 -24.06 -24.85 24.84
N TYR A 20 -24.01 -25.91 24.01
CA TYR A 20 -24.84 -27.10 24.20
C TYR A 20 -24.24 -28.15 25.18
N LEU A 21 -22.96 -28.05 25.53
CA LEU A 21 -22.27 -29.01 26.42
C LEU A 21 -22.39 -28.69 27.93
N GLY A 22 -23.06 -27.61 28.33
CA GLY A 22 -23.52 -27.40 29.72
C GLY A 22 -22.45 -27.06 30.77
N TRP A 23 -21.25 -26.68 30.36
CA TRP A 23 -20.16 -26.27 31.27
C TRP A 23 -20.28 -24.79 31.63
N VAL A 24 -20.75 -24.47 32.84
CA VAL A 24 -20.90 -23.07 33.33
C VAL A 24 -19.57 -22.30 33.33
N TRP A 25 -18.44 -23.02 33.42
CA TRP A 25 -17.07 -22.48 33.30
C TRP A 25 -16.64 -22.18 31.86
N LEU A 26 -17.41 -22.64 30.88
CA LEU A 26 -17.10 -22.45 29.47
C LEU A 26 -17.38 -21.01 29.03
N ASP A 27 -18.35 -20.32 29.64
CA ASP A 27 -18.64 -18.91 29.33
C ASP A 27 -17.44 -17.99 29.60
N PRO A 28 -16.81 -18.04 30.80
CA PRO A 28 -15.57 -17.29 31.05
C PRO A 28 -14.39 -17.74 30.16
N ALA A 29 -14.23 -19.04 29.94
CA ALA A 29 -13.13 -19.58 29.14
C ALA A 29 -13.24 -19.17 27.66
N MET A 30 -14.46 -19.19 27.10
CA MET A 30 -14.73 -18.73 25.74
C MET A 30 -14.54 -17.22 25.59
N GLY A 31 -14.81 -16.43 26.64
CA GLY A 31 -14.46 -15.01 26.67
C GLY A 31 -12.94 -14.77 26.57
N ILE A 32 -12.14 -15.56 27.28
CA ILE A 32 -10.66 -15.48 27.22
C ILE A 32 -10.16 -15.89 25.83
N VAL A 33 -10.64 -17.01 25.28
CA VAL A 33 -10.25 -17.47 23.94
C VAL A 33 -10.66 -16.44 22.88
N GLY A 34 -11.88 -15.93 22.95
CA GLY A 34 -12.38 -14.89 22.04
C GLY A 34 -11.56 -13.61 22.11
N SER A 35 -11.21 -13.15 23.31
CA SER A 35 -10.39 -11.94 23.47
C SER A 35 -8.97 -12.12 22.91
N ILE A 36 -8.35 -13.30 23.07
CA ILE A 36 -7.04 -13.61 22.47
C ILE A 36 -7.12 -13.61 20.94
N VAL A 37 -8.16 -14.21 20.35
CA VAL A 37 -8.36 -14.24 18.89
C VAL A 37 -8.52 -12.83 18.33
N ILE A 38 -9.41 -12.03 18.95
CA ILE A 38 -9.63 -10.63 18.55
C ILE A 38 -8.35 -9.82 18.72
N ALA A 39 -7.64 -9.96 19.84
CA ALA A 39 -6.39 -9.23 20.09
C ALA A 39 -5.32 -9.56 19.05
N ARG A 40 -5.18 -10.84 18.67
CA ARG A 40 -4.23 -11.26 17.64
C ARG A 40 -4.59 -10.70 16.27
N TRP A 41 -5.88 -10.66 15.94
CA TRP A 41 -6.37 -10.08 14.69
C TRP A 41 -6.16 -8.56 14.65
N ALA A 42 -6.51 -7.88 15.74
CA ALA A 42 -6.29 -6.44 15.91
C ALA A 42 -4.79 -6.08 15.81
N TRP A 43 -3.88 -6.90 16.35
CA TRP A 43 -2.44 -6.68 16.25
C TRP A 43 -1.94 -6.78 14.82
N SER A 44 -2.42 -7.76 14.06
CA SER A 44 -2.12 -7.89 12.63
C SER A 44 -2.65 -6.70 11.83
N LEU A 45 -3.86 -6.24 12.15
CA LEU A 45 -4.49 -5.10 11.50
C LEU A 45 -3.74 -3.79 11.80
N MET A 46 -3.33 -3.59 13.07
CA MET A 46 -2.49 -2.46 13.47
C MET A 46 -1.16 -2.46 12.73
N GLY A 47 -0.51 -3.61 12.56
CA GLY A 47 0.73 -3.70 11.77
C GLY A 47 0.55 -3.32 10.32
N ALA A 48 -0.54 -3.79 9.68
CA ALA A 48 -0.87 -3.42 8.30
C ALA A 48 -1.15 -1.93 8.15
N THR A 49 -1.95 -1.34 9.05
CA THR A 49 -2.26 0.09 9.04
C THR A 49 -1.05 0.93 9.40
N ALA A 50 -0.19 0.47 10.31
CA ALA A 50 1.04 1.15 10.67
C ALA A 50 1.99 1.22 9.48
N GLY A 51 2.16 0.15 8.70
CA GLY A 51 3.00 0.18 7.49
C GLY A 51 2.54 1.21 6.45
N VAL A 52 1.22 1.42 6.33
CA VAL A 52 0.64 2.46 5.46
C VAL A 52 0.86 3.86 6.05
N LEU A 53 0.67 4.04 7.37
CA LEU A 53 0.81 5.34 8.03
C LEU A 53 2.26 5.77 8.27
N LEU A 54 3.19 4.82 8.41
CA LEU A 54 4.61 5.11 8.57
C LEU A 54 5.28 5.52 7.26
N ASP A 55 4.52 5.63 6.17
CA ASP A 55 5.03 5.99 4.85
C ASP A 55 6.23 5.13 4.47
N GLN A 56 6.05 3.80 4.57
CA GLN A 56 7.10 2.87 4.18
C GLN A 56 7.33 3.06 2.68
N THR A 57 8.32 3.88 2.37
CA THR A 57 8.70 4.28 1.01
C THR A 57 8.93 3.01 0.23
N ASP A 58 8.12 2.78 -0.79
CA ASP A 58 8.26 1.61 -1.63
C ASP A 58 9.42 1.89 -2.59
N ASP A 59 10.64 1.67 -2.10
CA ASP A 59 11.90 1.95 -2.80
C ASP A 59 11.92 1.26 -4.17
N HIS A 60 11.23 0.12 -4.32
CA HIS A 60 11.12 -0.60 -5.58
C HIS A 60 10.38 0.21 -6.64
N VAL A 61 9.22 0.77 -6.29
CA VAL A 61 8.42 1.62 -7.19
C VAL A 61 9.16 2.92 -7.50
N ALA A 62 9.86 3.48 -6.51
CA ALA A 62 10.67 4.67 -6.71
C ALA A 62 11.81 4.43 -7.72
N ASP A 63 12.48 3.28 -7.65
CA ASP A 63 13.55 2.93 -8.57
C ASP A 63 13.03 2.63 -9.98
N GLU A 64 11.88 1.95 -10.11
CA GLU A 64 11.22 1.75 -11.41
C GLU A 64 10.84 3.08 -12.09
N ILE A 65 10.29 4.03 -11.31
CA ILE A 65 9.98 5.38 -11.79
C ILE A 65 11.25 6.10 -12.26
N ARG A 66 12.35 6.01 -11.50
CA ARG A 66 13.62 6.62 -11.89
C ARG A 66 14.13 6.05 -13.21
N GLU A 67 14.11 4.73 -13.36
CA GLU A 67 14.54 4.08 -14.58
C GLU A 67 13.70 4.52 -15.79
N LEU A 68 12.37 4.50 -15.68
CA LEU A 68 11.47 4.87 -16.79
C LEU A 68 11.58 6.35 -17.20
N VAL A 69 11.84 7.25 -16.25
CA VAL A 69 11.93 8.69 -16.51
C VAL A 69 13.31 9.09 -17.02
N GLU A 70 14.38 8.55 -16.44
CA GLU A 70 15.76 8.96 -16.75
C GLU A 70 16.42 8.14 -17.88
N GLN A 71 15.95 6.93 -18.18
CA GLN A 71 16.51 6.08 -19.25
C GLN A 71 16.60 6.78 -20.62
N PRO A 72 15.63 7.60 -21.05
CA PRO A 72 15.73 8.33 -22.33
C PRO A 72 16.73 9.48 -22.31
N GLY A 73 17.26 9.88 -21.14
CA GLY A 73 18.30 10.90 -20.97
C GLY A 73 17.87 12.34 -21.25
N ASP A 74 16.58 12.59 -21.49
CA ASP A 74 15.99 13.89 -21.83
C ASP A 74 15.30 14.56 -20.63
N ALA A 75 15.31 13.90 -19.48
CA ALA A 75 14.67 14.28 -18.24
C ALA A 75 15.51 13.82 -17.06
N LYS A 76 15.64 14.68 -16.05
CA LYS A 76 16.29 14.37 -14.78
C LYS A 76 15.31 14.58 -13.64
N ILE A 77 15.17 13.60 -12.75
CA ILE A 77 14.31 13.74 -11.58
C ILE A 77 15.04 14.64 -10.57
N THR A 78 14.37 15.70 -10.13
CA THR A 78 14.87 16.58 -9.06
C THR A 78 14.29 16.22 -7.70
N ASP A 79 13.06 15.70 -7.69
CA ASP A 79 12.37 15.27 -6.48
C ASP A 79 11.42 14.13 -6.84
N LEU A 80 11.45 13.05 -6.06
CA LEU A 80 10.59 11.89 -6.21
C LEU A 80 10.12 11.46 -4.83
N HIS A 81 8.81 11.49 -4.64
CA HIS A 81 8.17 11.01 -3.43
C HIS A 81 7.10 10.00 -3.81
N VAL A 82 7.24 8.78 -3.30
CA VAL A 82 6.32 7.66 -3.53
C VAL A 82 5.82 7.20 -2.18
N TRP A 83 4.51 7.12 -2.04
CA TRP A 83 3.87 6.63 -0.82
C TRP A 83 2.74 5.67 -1.15
N ARG A 84 2.44 4.79 -0.20
CA ARG A 84 1.37 3.82 -0.33
C ARG A 84 0.05 4.42 0.16
N VAL A 85 -0.97 4.43 -0.70
CA VAL A 85 -2.33 4.88 -0.37
C VAL A 85 -3.30 3.74 -0.09
N GLY A 86 -2.95 2.51 -0.48
CA GLY A 86 -3.75 1.31 -0.20
C GLY A 86 -2.97 0.00 -0.40
N PRO A 87 -3.62 -1.16 -0.17
CA PRO A 87 -2.97 -2.47 -0.30
C PRO A 87 -2.34 -2.73 -1.66
N GLU A 88 -2.91 -2.20 -2.74
CA GLU A 88 -2.42 -2.33 -4.12
C GLU A 88 -2.38 -0.97 -4.84
N ALA A 89 -2.31 0.13 -4.08
CA ALA A 89 -2.40 1.47 -4.63
C ALA A 89 -1.29 2.36 -4.08
N HIS A 90 -0.46 2.88 -5.00
CA HIS A 90 0.61 3.83 -4.74
C HIS A 90 0.26 5.20 -5.32
N ALA A 91 0.75 6.24 -4.67
CA ALA A 91 0.72 7.60 -5.16
C ALA A 91 2.14 8.13 -5.28
N ALA A 92 2.40 8.89 -6.34
CA ALA A 92 3.70 9.48 -6.58
C ALA A 92 3.59 10.95 -6.97
N ILE A 93 4.50 11.75 -6.42
CA ILE A 93 4.83 13.08 -6.89
C ILE A 93 6.22 13.02 -7.50
N VAL A 94 6.31 13.42 -8.76
CA VAL A 94 7.53 13.44 -9.55
C VAL A 94 7.78 14.86 -10.03
N SER A 95 8.93 15.42 -9.67
CA SER A 95 9.44 16.67 -10.21
C SER A 95 10.58 16.38 -11.18
N VAL A 96 10.42 16.81 -12.42
CA VAL A 96 11.36 16.52 -13.51
C VAL A 96 11.87 17.81 -14.11
N LEU A 97 13.19 17.87 -14.30
CA LEU A 97 13.85 18.87 -15.11
C LEU A 97 14.08 18.29 -16.50
N GLY A 98 13.34 18.78 -17.49
CA GLY A 98 13.39 18.29 -18.86
C GLY A 98 14.19 19.18 -19.80
N GLY A 99 14.74 18.55 -20.84
CA GLY A 99 15.34 19.23 -21.98
C GLY A 99 14.29 19.89 -22.90
N PRO A 100 14.73 20.59 -23.95
CA PRO A 100 13.87 21.39 -24.83
C PRO A 100 12.77 20.60 -25.56
N THR A 101 12.94 19.29 -25.69
CA THR A 101 12.04 18.38 -26.42
C THR A 101 11.07 17.61 -25.52
N THR A 102 11.20 17.75 -24.21
CA THR A 102 10.43 16.98 -23.22
C THR A 102 9.26 17.81 -22.70
N ASN A 103 8.14 17.17 -22.42
CA ASN A 103 6.99 17.80 -21.78
C ASN A 103 6.41 16.89 -20.67
N ALA A 104 5.52 17.45 -19.85
CA ALA A 104 4.89 16.73 -18.74
C ALA A 104 4.08 15.50 -19.21
N ASP A 105 3.44 15.59 -20.38
CA ASP A 105 2.64 14.49 -20.94
C ASP A 105 3.48 13.29 -21.35
N SER A 106 4.67 13.52 -21.93
CA SER A 106 5.60 12.45 -22.27
C SER A 106 6.07 11.69 -21.02
N ILE A 107 6.32 12.41 -19.93
CA ILE A 107 6.67 11.78 -18.64
C ILE A 107 5.48 10.99 -18.08
N ARG A 108 4.26 11.55 -18.16
CA ARG A 108 3.04 10.84 -17.75
C ARG A 108 2.84 9.57 -18.56
N ASP A 109 3.10 9.59 -19.86
CA ASP A 109 2.99 8.42 -20.74
C ASP A 109 4.03 7.34 -20.42
N ARG A 110 5.25 7.70 -20.04
CA ARG A 110 6.29 6.75 -19.60
C ARG A 110 5.93 6.03 -18.32
N LEU A 111 5.12 6.64 -17.45
CA LEU A 111 4.72 6.09 -16.15
C LEU A 111 3.40 5.32 -16.18
N LYS A 112 2.65 5.34 -17.31
CA LYS A 112 1.45 4.50 -17.51
C LYS A 112 1.66 2.99 -17.30
N PRO A 113 2.82 2.39 -17.64
CA PRO A 113 3.04 0.96 -17.42
C PRO A 113 3.13 0.54 -15.95
N VAL A 114 3.34 1.48 -15.03
CA VAL A 114 3.42 1.19 -13.59
C VAL A 114 2.00 1.08 -13.04
N HIS A 115 1.44 -0.13 -13.11
CA HIS A 115 0.03 -0.41 -12.79
C HIS A 115 -0.32 -0.14 -11.32
N GLU A 116 0.69 -0.09 -10.45
CA GLU A 116 0.53 0.18 -9.02
C GLU A 116 0.27 1.67 -8.73
N LEU A 117 0.58 2.58 -9.67
CA LEU A 117 0.36 4.03 -9.52
C LEU A 117 -1.12 4.39 -9.76
N SER A 118 -1.85 4.63 -8.68
CA SER A 118 -3.24 5.11 -8.72
C SER A 118 -3.34 6.63 -8.82
N HIS A 119 -2.38 7.36 -8.24
CA HIS A 119 -2.34 8.82 -8.27
C HIS A 119 -0.95 9.32 -8.68
N LEU A 120 -0.89 10.10 -9.76
CA LEU A 120 0.36 10.64 -10.29
C LEU A 120 0.26 12.16 -10.53
N THR A 121 1.13 12.89 -9.84
CA THR A 121 1.37 14.32 -10.04
C THR A 121 2.76 14.50 -10.65
N VAL A 122 2.82 15.15 -11.81
CA VAL A 122 4.07 15.45 -12.51
C VAL A 122 4.26 16.96 -12.53
N GLU A 123 5.29 17.44 -11.84
CA GLU A 123 5.79 18.82 -11.98
C GLU A 123 6.92 18.83 -13.01
N PHE A 124 6.71 19.55 -14.12
CA PHE A 124 7.72 19.70 -15.17
C PHE A 124 8.35 21.09 -15.09
N ARG A 125 9.68 21.13 -15.02
CA ARG A 125 10.47 22.36 -15.16
C ARG A 125 11.36 22.24 -16.39
N ALA A 126 11.23 23.20 -17.31
CA ALA A 126 12.17 23.30 -18.42
C ALA A 126 13.54 23.74 -17.89
N ALA A 127 14.61 23.10 -18.35
CA ALA A 127 15.97 23.56 -18.09
C ALA A 127 16.11 25.02 -18.57
N SER A 128 16.33 25.97 -17.65
CA SER A 128 16.61 27.35 -18.05
C SER A 128 17.92 27.39 -18.82
N PRO A 129 17.98 28.05 -19.99
CA PRO A 129 19.26 28.28 -20.66
C PRO A 129 20.13 29.09 -19.71
N ALA A 130 21.33 28.58 -19.42
CA ALA A 130 22.32 29.32 -18.64
C ALA A 130 22.61 30.64 -19.36
N THR A 131 22.36 31.75 -18.66
CA THR A 131 22.63 33.12 -19.11
C THR A 131 24.12 33.35 -19.34
#